data_AF-A0A975H2V3-F1
#
_entry.id   AF-A0A975H2V3-F1
#
_cell.length_a   1.000
_cell.length_b   1.000
_cell.length_c   1.000
_cell.angle_alpha   90.00
_cell.angle_beta   90.00
_cell.angle_gamma   90.00
#
_symmetry.space_group_name_H-M   'P 1'
#
loop_
_entity.id
_entity.type
_entity.pdbx_description
1 polymer ?
#
loop_
_entity_poly.entity_id
_entity_poly.type
_entity_poly.pdbx_seq_one_letter_code
_entity_poly.pdbx_strand_id
1 'polypeptide(L)'
;MRTATLPAVRVTPETRSLIESVLREGETLSTFIEQAAVGQAQWRQEDDAFHARGLAAAARLDAGGPSFTADQSLARLRALAQKAFETKSA
;
A
#
# COMPACT_ATOMS: atom_id res chain seq x y z
N MET A 1 24.82 -1.90 7.98
CA MET A 1 25.37 -2.23 6.64
C MET A 1 24.34 -3.08 5.91
N ARG A 2 24.16 -2.90 4.59
CA ARG A 2 23.34 -3.81 3.77
C ARG A 2 24.17 -5.05 3.45
N THR A 3 23.69 -6.22 3.82
CA THR A 3 24.44 -7.50 3.76
C THR A 3 23.98 -8.43 2.65
N ALA A 4 22.85 -8.11 2.00
CA ALA A 4 22.27 -8.88 0.90
C ALA A 4 22.22 -8.03 -0.38
N THR A 5 22.34 -8.68 -1.53
CA THR A 5 22.33 -8.05 -2.85
C THR A 5 21.13 -8.53 -3.66
N LEU A 6 20.46 -7.60 -4.33
CA LEU A 6 19.51 -7.95 -5.39
C LEU A 6 20.27 -8.56 -6.59
N PRO A 7 19.65 -9.49 -7.33
CA PRO A 7 20.25 -10.05 -8.53
C PRO A 7 20.43 -8.97 -9.62
N ALA A 8 21.39 -9.18 -10.52
CA ALA A 8 21.61 -8.28 -11.63
C ALA A 8 20.43 -8.33 -12.62
N VAL A 9 19.79 -7.19 -12.86
CA VAL A 9 18.66 -7.05 -13.79
C VAL A 9 19.16 -6.46 -15.10
N ARG A 10 18.93 -7.17 -16.22
CA ARG A 10 19.19 -6.62 -17.56
C ARG A 10 17.98 -5.79 -18.00
N VAL A 11 18.24 -4.56 -18.41
CA VAL A 11 17.24 -3.61 -18.91
C VAL A 11 17.69 -3.04 -20.25
N THR A 12 16.78 -2.44 -21.01
CA THR A 12 17.16 -1.73 -22.24
C THR A 12 17.85 -0.40 -21.91
N PRO A 13 18.62 0.18 -22.85
CA PRO A 13 19.21 1.51 -22.67
C PRO A 13 18.17 2.58 -22.35
N GLU A 14 16.99 2.53 -22.99
CA GLU A 14 15.91 3.50 -22.81
C GLU A 14 15.34 3.43 -21.40
N THR A 15 15.13 2.23 -20.86
CA THR A 15 14.70 2.05 -19.46
C THR A 15 15.71 2.64 -18.49
N ARG A 16 17.00 2.40 -18.73
CA ARG A 16 18.05 2.95 -17.88
C ARG A 16 18.07 4.48 -17.93
N SER A 17 18.05 5.07 -19.12
CA SER A 17 18.03 6.52 -19.30
C SER A 17 16.80 7.17 -18.67
N LEU A 18 15.63 6.54 -18.76
CA LEU A 18 14.42 7.01 -18.11
C LEU A 18 14.62 7.09 -16.59
N ILE A 19 15.14 6.03 -15.96
CA ILE A 19 15.34 6.01 -14.51
C ILE A 19 16.37 7.06 -14.09
N GLU A 20 17.50 7.15 -14.81
CA GLU A 20 18.54 8.13 -14.53
C GLU A 20 18.02 9.58 -14.67
N SER A 21 17.08 9.84 -15.59
CA SER A 21 16.50 11.17 -15.79
C SER A 21 15.61 11.69 -14.66
N VAL A 22 15.12 10.81 -13.78
CA VAL A 22 14.20 11.16 -12.68
C VAL A 22 14.85 11.09 -11.31
N LEU A 23 16.15 10.78 -11.23
CA LEU A 23 16.89 10.75 -9.97
C LEU A 23 16.93 12.12 -9.32
N ARG A 24 16.82 12.14 -7.99
CA ARG A 24 16.96 13.35 -7.18
C ARG A 24 18.43 13.60 -6.82
N GLU A 25 18.74 14.80 -6.34
CA GLU A 25 20.09 15.13 -5.89
C GLU A 25 20.57 14.17 -4.78
N GLY A 26 21.76 13.60 -4.96
CA GLY A 26 22.34 12.62 -4.04
C GLY A 26 21.78 11.20 -4.16
N GLU A 27 20.80 10.96 -5.05
CA GLU A 27 20.25 9.63 -5.30
C GLU A 27 21.10 8.85 -6.31
N THR A 28 21.22 7.53 -6.10
CA THR A 28 21.90 6.64 -7.05
C THR A 28 20.90 5.66 -7.65
N LEU A 29 21.22 5.13 -8.83
CA LEU A 29 20.41 4.10 -9.49
C LEU A 29 20.15 2.90 -8.57
N SER A 30 21.15 2.45 -7.81
CA SER A 30 21.01 1.34 -6.87
C SER A 30 20.05 1.66 -5.71
N THR A 31 20.11 2.88 -5.17
CA THR A 31 19.20 3.32 -4.11
C THR A 31 17.76 3.42 -4.63
N PHE A 32 17.58 3.99 -5.83
CA PHE A 32 16.27 4.11 -6.47
C PHE A 32 15.64 2.72 -6.71
N ILE A 33 16.40 1.77 -7.29
CA ILE A 33 15.91 0.41 -7.58
C ILE A 33 15.49 -0.32 -6.30
N GLU A 34 16.30 -0.22 -5.25
CA GLU A 34 15.98 -0.84 -3.97
C GLU A 34 14.71 -0.23 -3.36
N GLN A 35 14.59 1.10 -3.33
CA GLN A 35 13.39 1.75 -2.80
C GLN A 35 12.14 1.37 -3.59
N ALA A 36 12.23 1.32 -4.92
CA ALA A 36 11.13 0.87 -5.77
C ALA A 36 10.73 -0.60 -5.48
N ALA A 37 11.72 -1.50 -5.32
CA ALA A 37 11.47 -2.90 -5.01
C ALA A 37 10.83 -3.08 -3.63
N VAL A 38 11.32 -2.36 -2.62
CA VAL A 38 10.75 -2.37 -1.26
C VAL A 38 9.33 -1.82 -1.27
N GLY A 39 9.10 -0.69 -1.94
CA GLY A 39 7.76 -0.09 -2.04
C GLY A 39 6.76 -1.03 -2.73
N GLN A 40 7.17 -1.71 -3.80
CA GLN A 40 6.32 -2.70 -4.47
C GLN A 40 6.03 -3.93 -3.60
N ALA A 41 7.03 -4.42 -2.83
CA ALA A 41 6.82 -5.53 -1.91
C ALA A 41 5.83 -5.17 -0.79
N GLN A 42 5.98 -3.97 -0.21
CA GLN A 42 5.08 -3.46 0.83
C GLN A 42 3.65 -3.31 0.30
N TRP A 43 3.49 -2.70 -0.87
CA TRP A 43 2.17 -2.52 -1.49
C TRP A 43 1.48 -3.87 -1.72
N ARG A 44 2.19 -4.87 -2.24
CA ARG A 44 1.63 -6.23 -2.44
C ARG A 44 1.21 -6.88 -1.13
N GLN A 45 2.02 -6.76 -0.08
CA GLN A 45 1.67 -7.30 1.23
C GLN A 45 0.39 -6.66 1.79
N GLU A 46 0.24 -5.35 1.61
CA GLU A 46 -0.97 -4.63 2.02
C GLU A 46 -2.20 -5.00 1.18
N ASP A 47 -2.03 -5.14 -0.13
CA ASP A 47 -3.07 -5.55 -1.08
C ASP A 47 -3.56 -6.97 -0.78
N ASP A 48 -2.64 -7.93 -0.61
CA ASP A 48 -2.96 -9.30 -0.23
C ASP A 48 -3.72 -9.36 1.11
N ALA A 49 -3.26 -8.58 2.10
CA ALA A 49 -3.92 -8.50 3.40
C ALA A 49 -5.32 -7.87 3.30
N PHE A 50 -5.50 -6.85 2.45
CA PHE A 50 -6.80 -6.25 2.18
C PHE A 50 -7.75 -7.24 1.50
N HIS A 51 -7.27 -7.95 0.48
CA HIS A 51 -8.03 -8.98 -0.21
C HIS A 51 -8.45 -10.10 0.74
N ALA A 52 -7.53 -10.60 1.56
CA ALA A 52 -7.82 -11.63 2.56
C ALA A 52 -8.90 -11.18 3.55
N ARG A 53 -8.85 -9.92 4.02
CA ARG A 53 -9.93 -9.37 4.87
C ARG A 53 -11.27 -9.32 4.15
N GLY A 54 -11.27 -8.97 2.86
CA GLY A 54 -12.48 -8.96 2.02
C GLY A 54 -13.11 -10.35 1.89
N LEU A 55 -12.30 -11.36 1.55
CA LEU A 55 -12.77 -12.75 1.45
C LEU A 55 -13.29 -13.27 2.79
N ALA A 56 -12.59 -12.98 3.89
CA ALA A 56 -13.05 -13.37 5.23
C ALA A 56 -14.37 -12.69 5.61
N ALA A 57 -14.58 -11.43 5.23
CA ALA A 57 -15.83 -10.71 5.46
C ALA A 57 -16.99 -11.32 4.65
N ALA A 58 -16.74 -11.68 3.39
CA ALA A 58 -17.72 -12.37 2.54
C ALA A 58 -18.11 -13.73 3.12
N ALA A 59 -17.12 -14.56 3.49
CA ALA A 59 -17.37 -15.85 4.12
C ALA A 59 -18.16 -15.72 5.45
N ARG A 60 -17.90 -14.67 6.24
CA ARG A 60 -18.67 -14.38 7.45
C ARG A 60 -20.12 -14.04 7.14
N LEU A 61 -20.38 -13.28 6.07
CA LEU A 61 -21.73 -12.97 5.64
C LEU A 61 -22.49 -14.24 5.21
N ASP A 62 -21.84 -15.09 4.40
CA ASP A 62 -22.41 -16.37 3.95
C ASP A 62 -22.72 -17.29 5.14
N ALA A 63 -21.92 -17.24 6.20
CA ALA A 63 -22.15 -17.95 7.46
C ALA A 63 -23.27 -17.33 8.34
N GLY A 64 -24.05 -16.36 7.84
CA GLY A 64 -25.13 -15.70 8.56
C GLY A 64 -24.68 -14.52 9.43
N GLY A 65 -23.49 -13.97 9.17
CA GLY A 65 -22.99 -12.78 9.83
C GLY A 65 -23.80 -11.52 9.48
N PRO A 66 -23.64 -10.44 10.27
CA PRO A 66 -24.43 -9.23 10.08
C PRO A 66 -24.02 -8.49 8.80
N SER A 67 -25.01 -8.05 8.02
CA SER A 67 -24.87 -7.09 6.93
C SER A 67 -25.40 -5.72 7.34
N PHE A 68 -24.83 -4.66 6.76
CA PHE A 68 -25.29 -3.30 6.98
C PHE A 68 -25.66 -2.66 5.65
N THR A 69 -26.66 -1.78 5.66
CA THR A 69 -26.97 -0.96 4.48
C THR A 69 -25.87 0.09 4.25
N ALA A 70 -25.85 0.66 3.05
CA ALA A 70 -24.97 1.78 2.74
C ALA A 70 -25.17 2.95 3.73
N ASP A 71 -26.43 3.28 4.06
CA ASP A 71 -26.75 4.38 4.98
C ASP A 71 -26.23 4.11 6.41
N GLN A 72 -26.40 2.89 6.92
CA GLN A 72 -25.86 2.50 8.22
C GLN A 72 -24.34 2.61 8.25
N SER A 73 -23.67 2.19 7.18
CA SER A 73 -22.21 2.25 7.05
C SER A 73 -21.72 3.70 6.99
N LEU A 74 -22.35 4.54 6.17
CA LEU A 74 -22.00 5.96 6.01
C LEU A 74 -22.26 6.75 7.29
N ALA A 75 -23.37 6.50 7.99
CA ALA A 75 -23.65 7.14 9.27
C ALA A 75 -22.56 6.83 10.31
N ARG A 76 -22.12 5.57 10.41
CA ARG A 76 -21.05 5.17 11.32
C ARG A 76 -19.70 5.80 10.95
N LEU A 77 -19.34 5.82 9.67
CA LEU A 77 -18.09 6.43 9.21
C LEU A 77 -18.05 7.94 9.48
N ARG A 78 -19.17 8.65 9.28
CA ARG A 78 -19.28 10.09 9.62
C ARG A 78 -19.07 10.33 11.12
N ALA A 79 -19.67 9.51 11.98
CA ALA A 79 -19.49 9.62 13.43
C ALA A 79 -18.03 9.38 13.86
N LEU A 80 -17.35 8.40 13.26
CA LEU A 80 -15.94 8.14 13.51
C LEU A 80 -15.04 9.31 13.07
N ALA A 81 -15.31 9.87 11.89
CA ALA A 81 -14.58 11.01 11.38
C ALA A 81 -14.73 12.23 12.29
N GLN A 82 -15.96 12.56 12.68
CA GLN A 82 -16.25 13.68 13.60
C GLN A 82 -15.47 13.54 14.91
N LYS A 83 -15.50 12.35 15.52
CA LYS A 83 -14.74 12.08 16.76
C LYS A 83 -13.23 12.25 16.58
N ALA A 84 -12.68 11.80 15.45
CA ALA A 84 -11.26 11.95 15.15
C ALA A 84 -10.86 13.42 15.00
N PHE A 85 -11.71 14.25 14.39
CA PHE A 85 -11.50 15.69 14.29
C PHE A 85 -11.55 16.39 15.65
N GLU A 86 -12.56 16.08 16.47
CA GLU A 86 -12.69 16.64 17.84
C GLU A 86 -11.47 16.30 18.71
N THR A 87 -10.97 15.06 18.62
CA THR A 87 -9.79 14.61 19.39
C THR A 87 -8.51 15.30 18.95
N LYS A 88 -8.41 15.73 17.68
CA LYS A 88 -7.24 16.44 17.15
C LYS A 88 -7.28 17.95 17.42
N SER A 89 -8.45 18.47 17.78
CA SER A 89 -8.68 19.88 18.11
C SER A 89 -8.65 20.18 19.62
N ALA A 90 -8.54 19.15 20.46
CA ALA A 90 -8.33 19.24 21.90
C ALA A 90 -6.85 19.02 22.26
#